data_AF-A0A353JXV7-F1
#
_entry.id   AF-A0A353JXV7-F1
#
_cell.length_a   1.000
_cell.length_b   1.000
_cell.length_c   1.000
_cell.angle_alpha   90.00
_cell.angle_beta   90.00
_cell.angle_gamma   90.00
#
_symmetry.space_group_name_H-M   'P 1'
#
loop_
_entity.id
_entity.type
_entity.pdbx_description
1 polymer ?
#
loop_
_entity_poly.entity_id
_entity_poly.type
_entity_poly.pdbx_seq_one_letter_code
_entity_poly.pdbx_strand_id
1 'polypeptide(L)' 'MKKKQISAQEILKIQQNVSNIVKGKIEELNYQLLKVLLIKEENKWYLRIYINSDNGIDLNDCETVSKAIDEL' A
#
# COMPACT_ATOMS: atom_id res chain seq x y z
N MET A 1 -20.62 4.96 24.01
CA MET A 1 -20.17 5.38 22.65
C MET A 1 -19.38 4.23 22.04
N LYS A 2 -19.90 3.53 21.03
CA LYS A 2 -19.20 2.40 20.39
C LYS A 2 -18.12 2.96 19.48
N LYS A 3 -16.83 2.75 19.78
CA LYS A 3 -15.72 3.08 18.87
C LYS A 3 -15.92 2.25 17.60
N LYS A 4 -16.18 2.90 16.46
CA LYS A 4 -16.19 2.26 15.13
C LYS A 4 -14.77 1.73 14.86
N GLN A 5 -14.56 0.45 15.15
CA GLN A 5 -13.33 -0.28 14.84
C GLN A 5 -13.59 -1.03 13.53
N ILE A 6 -12.69 -0.89 12.56
CA ILE A 6 -12.74 -1.67 11.31
C ILE A 6 -12.49 -3.14 11.66
N SER A 7 -13.35 -4.04 11.20
CA SER A 7 -13.19 -5.48 11.44
C SER A 7 -12.03 -6.05 10.61
N ALA A 8 -11.50 -7.21 11.03
CA ALA A 8 -10.42 -7.88 10.31
C ALA A 8 -10.79 -8.23 8.84
N GLN A 9 -12.06 -8.56 8.58
CA GLN A 9 -12.56 -8.86 7.24
C GLN A 9 -12.57 -7.62 6.33
N GLU A 10 -12.99 -6.47 6.86
CA GLU A 10 -12.96 -5.19 6.14
C GLU A 10 -11.52 -4.75 5.86
N ILE A 11 -10.60 -4.95 6.82
CA ILE A 11 -9.17 -4.68 6.64
C ILE A 11 -8.62 -5.49 5.46
N LEU A 12 -8.92 -6.80 5.42
CA LEU A 12 -8.46 -7.67 4.34
C LEU A 12 -9.01 -7.22 2.98
N LYS A 13 -10.31 -6.87 2.95
CA LYS A 13 -10.96 -6.38 1.72
C LYS A 13 -10.31 -5.08 1.21
N ILE A 14 -10.01 -4.14 2.10
CA ILE A 14 -9.34 -2.88 1.72
C ILE A 14 -7.93 -3.18 1.19
N GLN A 15 -7.13 -3.99 1.89
CA GLN A 15 -5.79 -4.36 1.44
C GLN A 15 -5.80 -5.00 0.06
N GLN A 16 -6.74 -5.91 -0.20
CA GLN A 16 -6.85 -6.61 -1.47
C GLN A 16 -7.31 -5.69 -2.59
N ASN A 17 -8.27 -4.80 -2.33
CA ASN A 17 -8.73 -3.79 -3.28
C ASN A 17 -7.59 -2.83 -3.66
N VAL A 18 -6.90 -2.26 -2.67
CA VAL A 18 -5.78 -1.34 -2.90
C VAL A 18 -4.66 -2.06 -3.64
N SER A 19 -4.32 -3.29 -3.24
CA SER A 19 -3.34 -4.11 -3.96
C SER A 19 -3.69 -4.25 -5.44
N ASN A 20 -4.94 -4.51 -5.78
CA ASN A 20 -5.37 -4.66 -7.18
C ASN A 20 -5.27 -3.35 -7.97
N ILE A 21 -5.54 -2.20 -7.33
CA ILE A 21 -5.47 -0.88 -7.96
C ILE A 21 -4.01 -0.51 -8.27
N VAL A 22 -3.11 -0.67 -7.29
CA VAL A 22 -1.74 -0.15 -7.40
C VAL A 22 -0.79 -1.11 -8.10
N LYS A 23 -1.07 -2.42 -8.10
CA LYS A 23 -0.17 -3.46 -8.62
C LYS A 23 0.27 -3.18 -10.06
N GLY A 24 -0.68 -2.90 -10.96
CA GLY A 24 -0.36 -2.67 -12.37
C GLY A 24 0.62 -1.50 -12.54
N LYS A 25 0.37 -0.40 -11.83
CA LYS A 25 1.24 0.79 -11.92
C LYS A 25 2.64 0.53 -11.36
N ILE A 26 2.76 -0.23 -10.28
CA ILE A 26 4.04 -0.60 -9.66
C ILE A 26 4.85 -1.51 -10.59
N GLU A 27 4.20 -2.49 -11.21
CA GLU A 27 4.84 -3.44 -12.14
C GLU A 27 5.26 -2.76 -13.45
N GLU A 28 4.48 -1.80 -13.98
CA GLU A 28 4.87 -0.96 -15.14
C GLU A 28 6.17 -0.19 -14.91
N LEU A 29 6.48 0.16 -13.66
CA LEU A 29 7.70 0.84 -13.25
C LEU A 29 8.87 -0.12 -13.00
N ASN A 30 8.71 -1.42 -13.26
CA ASN A 30 9.67 -2.50 -12.98
C ASN A 30 9.94 -2.76 -11.49
N TYR A 31 8.95 -2.50 -10.63
CA TYR A 31 8.98 -2.90 -9.23
C TYR A 31 7.99 -4.04 -8.95
N GLN A 32 8.23 -4.77 -7.86
CA GLN A 32 7.36 -5.83 -7.39
C GLN A 32 6.54 -5.34 -6.20
N LEU A 33 5.21 -5.46 -6.26
CA LEU A 33 4.37 -5.25 -5.09
C LEU A 33 4.42 -6.49 -4.18
N LEU A 34 4.94 -6.33 -2.95
CA LEU A 34 5.01 -7.42 -1.98
C LEU A 34 3.75 -7.50 -1.12
N LYS A 35 3.32 -6.36 -0.58
CA LYS A 35 2.21 -6.33 0.39
C LYS A 35 1.60 -4.94 0.51
N VAL A 36 0.29 -4.91 0.73
CA VAL A 36 -0.42 -3.72 1.22
C VAL A 36 -0.94 -4.01 2.63
N LEU A 37 -0.68 -3.11 3.57
CA LEU A 37 -1.22 -3.18 4.93
C LEU A 37 -2.05 -1.94 5.23
N LEU A 38 -3.20 -2.16 5.88
CA LEU A 38 -3.96 -1.09 6.52
C LEU A 38 -3.68 -1.16 8.02
N ILE A 39 -2.95 -0.17 8.53
CA ILE A 39 -2.49 -0.10 9.92
C ILE A 39 -3.07 1.12 10.62
N LYS A 40 -3.20 1.04 11.95
CA LYS A 40 -3.66 2.15 12.79
C LYS A 40 -2.53 2.62 13.70
N GLU A 41 -2.11 3.87 13.54
CA GLU A 41 -1.07 4.52 14.34
C GLU A 41 -1.64 5.84 14.86
N GLU A 42 -1.48 6.15 16.16
CA GLU A 42 -1.97 7.39 16.79
C GLU A 42 -3.42 7.80 16.43
N ASN A 43 -4.33 6.81 16.40
CA ASN A 43 -5.73 6.97 15.99
C ASN A 43 -5.98 7.36 14.53
N LYS A 44 -4.96 7.36 13.68
CA LYS A 44 -5.06 7.53 12.22
C LYS A 44 -4.84 6.20 11.52
N TRP A 45 -5.48 6.05 10.35
CA TRP A 45 -5.31 4.87 9.51
C TRP A 45 -4.35 5.20 8.36
N TYR A 46 -3.44 4.28 8.08
CA TYR A 46 -2.43 4.41 7.03
C TYR A 46 -2.46 3.19 6.13
N LEU A 47 -2.32 3.41 4.83
CA LEU A 47 -1.94 2.39 3.88
C LEU A 47 -0.41 2.34 3.85
N ARG A 48 0.15 1.15 4.08
CA ARG A 48 1.58 0.90 3.96
C ARG A 48 1.80 -0.09 2.84
N ILE A 49 2.52 0.34 1.82
CA ILE A 49 2.77 -0.41 0.60
C ILE A 49 4.24 -0.83 0.63
N TYR A 50 4.48 -2.12 0.49
CA TYR A 50 5.82 -2.71 0.45
C TYR A 50 6.16 -3.08 -0.98
N ILE A 51 7.26 -2.53 -1.48
CA ILE A 51 7.79 -2.80 -2.81
C ILE A 51 9.17 -3.45 -2.72
N ASN A 52 9.56 -4.10 -3.80
CA ASN A 52 10.90 -4.63 -3.99
C ASN A 52 11.35 -4.46 -5.45
N SER A 53 12.66 -4.61 -5.66
CA SER A 53 13.30 -4.72 -6.97
C SER A 53 14.47 -5.69 -6.85
N ASP A 54 14.80 -6.37 -7.95
CA ASP A 54 15.94 -7.29 -7.99
C ASP A 54 17.29 -6.55 -7.83
N ASN A 55 17.32 -5.24 -8.11
CA ASN A 55 18.50 -4.39 -7.98
C ASN A 55 18.63 -3.70 -6.60
N GLY A 56 17.73 -4.02 -5.66
CA GLY A 56 17.60 -3.31 -4.40
C GLY A 56 16.65 -2.11 -4.49
N ILE A 57 16.33 -1.54 -3.32
CA ILE A 57 15.42 -0.40 -3.17
C ILE A 57 16.09 0.67 -2.31
N ASP A 58 16.02 1.92 -2.77
CA ASP A 58 16.39 3.10 -2.00
C ASP A 58 15.19 4.05 -1.77
N LEU A 59 15.47 5.25 -1.24
CA LEU A 59 14.43 6.24 -0.97
C LEU A 59 13.83 6.87 -2.23
N ASN A 60 14.61 6.99 -3.31
CA ASN A 60 14.13 7.55 -4.58
C ASN A 60 13.15 6.60 -5.26
N ASP A 61 13.37 5.29 -5.14
CA ASP A 61 12.43 4.27 -5.61
C ASP A 61 11.09 4.39 -4.86
N CYS A 62 11.16 4.56 -3.53
CA CYS A 62 9.97 4.76 -2.70
C CYS A 62 9.19 6.02 -3.11
N GLU A 63 9.89 7.14 -3.34
CA GLU A 63 9.29 8.39 -3.79
C GLU A 63 8.66 8.24 -5.19
N THR A 64 9.37 7.58 -6.12
CA THR A 64 8.91 7.33 -7.49
C THR A 64 7.61 6.55 -7.51
N VAL A 65 7.55 5.44 -6.77
CA VAL A 65 6.33 4.63 -6.67
C VAL A 65 5.24 5.42 -5.95
N SER A 66 5.55 6.10 -4.85
CA SER A 66 4.55 6.87 -4.09
C SER A 66 3.86 7.93 -4.93
N LYS A 67 4.62 8.66 -5.77
CA LYS A 67 4.04 9.67 -6.69
C LYS A 67 3.20 9.02 -7.78
N ALA A 68 3.65 7.88 -8.31
CA ALA A 68 2.98 7.22 -9.42
C ALA A 68 1.59 6.67 -9.07
N ILE A 69 1.33 6.39 -7.79
CA ILE A 69 0.07 5.80 -7.32
C ILE A 69 -0.84 6.80 -6.58
N ASP A 70 -0.41 8.05 -6.35
CA ASP A 70 -1.13 9.02 -5.51
C ASP A 70 -2.49 9.45 -6.09
N GLU A 71 -2.61 9.49 -7.43
CA GLU A 71 -3.84 9.92 -8.14
C GLU A 71 -4.77 8.76 -8.55
N LEU A 72 -4.44 7.50 -8.20
CA LEU A 72 -5.24 6.31 -8.54
C LEU A 72 -6.43 6.12 -7.59
#